data_AF-A0A2K0BC16-F1
#
_entry.id   AF-A0A2K0BC16-F1
#
_cell.length_a   1.000
_cell.length_b   1.000
_cell.length_c   1.000
_cell.angle_alpha   90.00
_cell.angle_beta   90.00
_cell.angle_gamma   90.00
#
_symmetry.space_group_name_H-M   'P 1'
#
loop_
_entity.id
_entity.type
_entity.pdbx_description
1 polymer ?
#
loop_
_entity_poly.entity_id
_entity_poly.type
_entity_poly.pdbx_seq_one_letter_code
_entity_poly.pdbx_strand_id
1 'polypeptide(L)'
;MNMQTSIDRNLNFDFVRRQVEQPPAWASEVLLSWEEAYPQEKHAFLQSHYWTETGSINVFRVVGTDHWDYQGKSWLDFLTGGKRMQRNLQALLDNPSYYLQPTERRPAIHYNTLDGLSFYVGSDGNHRTCIARFFLAEQQKSQLHDVTLNHYQVNDSFYRLYGQLRQLLLLQGLPVQIHPERVQLGREDTAGWKMDTYQTTLNWLNLKTQEEISLNEAQTREQLIDLMRGKPSEEQSRGWKTKLKWLISG
;
A
#
# COMPACT_ATOMS: atom_id res chain seq x y z
N MET A 1 -28.10 -33.58 -5.70
CA MET A 1 -26.95 -32.80 -6.21
C MET A 1 -26.50 -31.92 -5.06
N ASN A 2 -25.54 -32.41 -4.26
CA ASN A 2 -25.18 -31.79 -2.97
C ASN A 2 -24.31 -30.55 -3.18
N MET A 3 -24.79 -29.40 -2.72
CA MET A 3 -23.96 -28.23 -2.49
C MET A 3 -23.11 -28.48 -1.25
N GLN A 4 -21.85 -28.86 -1.48
CA GLN A 4 -20.81 -28.82 -0.45
C GLN A 4 -20.53 -27.34 -0.15
N THR A 5 -21.02 -26.83 0.98
CA THR A 5 -20.68 -25.48 1.45
C THR A 5 -19.17 -25.38 1.66
N SER A 6 -18.54 -24.38 1.04
CA SER A 6 -17.08 -24.25 0.91
C SER A 6 -16.33 -23.85 2.20
N ILE A 7 -16.92 -24.09 3.38
CA ILE A 7 -16.49 -23.51 4.66
C ILE A 7 -15.58 -24.47 5.46
N ASP A 8 -15.59 -25.77 5.16
CA ASP A 8 -14.88 -26.80 5.95
C ASP A 8 -13.57 -27.29 5.31
N ARG A 9 -12.83 -26.43 4.61
CA ARG A 9 -11.52 -26.81 4.07
C ARG A 9 -10.47 -26.70 5.20
N ASN A 10 -9.51 -27.62 5.22
CA ASN A 10 -8.43 -27.72 6.23
C ASN A 10 -8.80 -28.07 7.68
N LEU A 11 -10.07 -28.30 8.05
CA LEU A 11 -10.43 -28.78 9.41
C LEU A 11 -9.91 -30.21 9.70
N ASN A 12 -9.41 -30.91 8.67
CA ASN A 12 -8.68 -32.17 8.84
C ASN A 12 -7.33 -31.99 9.56
N PHE A 13 -6.81 -30.77 9.71
CA PHE A 13 -5.61 -30.48 10.48
C PHE A 13 -5.97 -30.06 11.91
N ASP A 14 -5.45 -30.78 12.91
CA ASP A 14 -5.65 -30.49 14.33
C ASP A 14 -5.26 -29.05 14.69
N PHE A 15 -4.18 -28.54 14.08
CA PHE A 15 -3.74 -27.14 14.23
C PHE A 15 -4.84 -26.14 13.87
N VAL A 16 -5.54 -26.37 12.73
CA VAL A 16 -6.61 -25.47 12.25
C VAL A 16 -7.84 -25.59 13.14
N ARG A 17 -8.23 -26.81 13.55
CA ARG A 17 -9.37 -27.02 14.45
C ARG A 17 -9.24 -26.21 15.74
N ARG A 18 -8.05 -26.23 16.36
CA ARG A 18 -7.79 -25.43 17.57
C ARG A 18 -8.00 -23.93 17.34
N GLN A 19 -7.56 -23.40 16.19
CA GLN A 19 -7.76 -21.97 15.88
C GLN A 19 -9.23 -21.61 15.63
N VAL A 20 -10.04 -22.57 15.21
CA VAL A 20 -11.49 -22.36 15.00
C VAL A 20 -12.26 -22.48 16.31
N GLU A 21 -11.87 -23.42 17.17
CA GLU A 21 -12.51 -23.64 18.48
C GLU A 21 -12.21 -22.50 19.47
N GLN A 22 -10.99 -21.95 19.42
CA GLN A 22 -10.56 -20.85 20.29
C GLN A 22 -9.80 -19.79 19.47
N PRO A 23 -10.50 -19.03 18.61
CA PRO A 23 -9.85 -18.07 17.74
C PRO A 23 -9.24 -16.93 18.55
N PRO A 24 -7.98 -16.54 18.26
CA PRO A 24 -7.44 -15.32 18.85
C PRO A 24 -8.27 -14.11 18.38
N ALA A 25 -8.33 -13.06 19.21
CA ALA A 25 -9.19 -11.89 18.95
C ALA A 25 -8.95 -11.23 17.59
N TRP A 26 -7.72 -11.32 17.08
CA TRP A 26 -7.33 -10.76 15.79
C TRP A 26 -7.67 -11.67 14.58
N ALA A 27 -8.14 -12.90 14.80
CA ALA A 27 -8.39 -13.86 13.72
C ALA A 27 -9.46 -13.40 12.72
N SER A 28 -10.39 -12.56 13.17
CA SER A 28 -11.44 -11.95 12.34
C SER A 28 -11.00 -10.66 11.64
N GLU A 29 -9.78 -10.15 11.90
CA GLU A 29 -9.24 -9.01 11.17
C GLU A 29 -9.07 -9.35 9.70
N VAL A 30 -9.39 -8.39 8.83
CA VAL A 30 -9.39 -8.53 7.39
C VAL A 30 -8.05 -8.12 6.79
N LEU A 31 -7.57 -8.89 5.81
CA LEU A 31 -6.39 -8.56 5.01
C LEU A 31 -6.65 -7.32 4.15
N LEU A 32 -5.94 -6.24 4.47
CA LEU A 32 -6.00 -4.97 3.73
C LEU A 32 -5.27 -5.04 2.38
N SER A 33 -5.61 -4.14 1.47
CA SER A 33 -4.96 -4.01 0.16
C SER A 33 -3.71 -3.12 0.24
N TRP A 34 -2.61 -3.57 -0.35
CA TRP A 34 -1.41 -2.75 -0.51
C TRP A 34 -1.66 -1.55 -1.43
N GLU A 35 -2.42 -1.72 -2.51
CA GLU A 35 -2.75 -0.64 -3.46
C GLU A 35 -3.57 0.48 -2.81
N GLU A 36 -4.41 0.16 -1.82
CA GLU A 36 -5.13 1.19 -1.06
C GLU A 36 -4.20 2.00 -0.15
N ALA A 37 -3.18 1.37 0.43
CA ALA A 37 -2.20 2.02 1.29
C ALA A 37 -1.17 2.84 0.49
N TYR A 38 -0.72 2.31 -0.64
CA TYR A 38 0.27 2.90 -1.52
C TYR A 38 -0.20 2.88 -2.98
N PRO A 39 -1.17 3.73 -3.34
CA PRO A 39 -1.72 3.76 -4.69
C PRO A 39 -0.70 4.25 -5.72
N GLN A 40 -0.89 3.86 -6.98
CA GLN A 40 0.02 4.22 -8.08
C GLN A 40 0.36 5.72 -8.15
N GLU A 41 -0.61 6.62 -7.94
CA GLU A 41 -0.36 8.08 -7.96
C GLU A 41 0.66 8.53 -6.89
N LYS A 42 0.71 7.81 -5.76
CA LYS A 42 1.61 8.10 -4.63
C LYS A 42 3.05 7.69 -4.92
N HIS A 43 3.29 6.84 -5.92
CA HIS A 43 4.63 6.36 -6.28
C HIS A 43 5.59 7.49 -6.65
N ALA A 44 5.09 8.54 -7.31
CA ALA A 44 5.90 9.68 -7.71
C ALA A 44 6.42 10.51 -6.52
N PHE A 45 5.85 10.34 -5.33
CA PHE A 45 6.20 11.06 -4.10
C PHE A 45 7.13 10.27 -3.16
N LEU A 46 7.67 9.14 -3.61
CA LEU A 46 8.66 8.35 -2.88
C LEU A 46 9.92 9.19 -2.62
N GLN A 47 10.35 9.28 -1.36
CA GLN A 47 11.60 9.94 -0.93
C GLN A 47 12.75 8.94 -0.86
N SER A 48 12.49 7.75 -0.33
CA SER A 48 13.49 6.69 -0.27
C SER A 48 12.87 5.30 -0.34
N HIS A 49 13.64 4.35 -0.86
CA HIS A 49 13.31 2.93 -0.85
C HIS A 49 14.44 2.13 -0.21
N TYR A 50 14.21 1.71 1.03
CA TYR A 50 15.07 0.73 1.70
C TYR A 50 14.64 -0.67 1.30
N TRP A 51 15.61 -1.50 0.94
CA TRP A 51 15.43 -2.91 0.68
C TRP A 51 16.50 -3.73 1.39
N THR A 52 16.10 -4.84 2.00
CA THR A 52 17.03 -5.83 2.58
C THR A 52 16.55 -7.24 2.30
N GLU A 53 17.49 -8.14 2.04
CA GLU A 53 17.24 -9.56 1.80
C GLU A 53 16.94 -10.32 3.10
N THR A 54 17.56 -9.90 4.22
CA THR A 54 17.54 -10.60 5.51
C THR A 54 16.96 -9.72 6.63
N GLY A 55 15.65 -9.48 6.57
CA GLY A 55 14.89 -8.73 7.56
C GLY A 55 14.22 -9.62 8.62
N SER A 56 13.68 -8.98 9.65
CA SER A 56 12.81 -9.61 10.65
C SER A 56 11.56 -8.76 10.86
N ILE A 57 10.40 -9.40 10.97
CA ILE A 57 9.14 -8.69 11.21
C ILE A 57 8.35 -9.29 12.36
N ASN A 58 7.58 -8.42 13.02
CA ASN A 58 6.49 -8.86 13.88
C ASN A 58 5.30 -9.32 13.01
N VAL A 59 4.96 -10.62 13.02
CA VAL A 59 3.88 -11.17 12.20
C VAL A 59 2.49 -10.61 12.54
N PHE A 60 2.30 -10.13 13.77
CA PHE A 60 1.06 -9.46 14.20
C PHE A 60 0.94 -8.03 13.67
N ARG A 61 2.02 -7.51 13.07
CA ARG A 61 2.05 -6.24 12.37
C ARG A 61 1.88 -6.38 10.85
N VAL A 62 1.68 -7.61 10.37
CA VAL A 62 1.22 -7.83 9.00
C VAL A 62 -0.28 -7.56 8.95
N VAL A 63 -0.66 -6.52 8.22
CA VAL A 63 -2.05 -6.01 8.14
C VAL A 63 -2.73 -6.35 6.82
N GLY A 64 -1.96 -6.72 5.79
CA GLY A 64 -2.53 -6.89 4.46
C GLY A 64 -1.63 -7.60 3.47
N THR A 65 -2.00 -7.48 2.20
CA THR A 65 -1.36 -8.17 1.09
C THR A 65 -1.53 -7.41 -0.22
N ASP A 66 -0.53 -7.53 -1.08
CA ASP A 66 -0.55 -7.06 -2.46
C ASP A 66 -1.32 -8.01 -3.40
N HIS A 67 -1.66 -9.21 -2.94
CA HIS A 67 -2.32 -10.21 -3.78
C HIS A 67 -3.84 -10.16 -3.67
N TRP A 68 -4.50 -9.72 -4.73
CA TRP A 68 -5.96 -9.52 -4.83
C TRP A 68 -6.82 -10.73 -4.39
N ASP A 69 -6.42 -11.97 -4.68
CA ASP A 69 -7.17 -13.18 -4.24
C ASP A 69 -7.40 -13.28 -2.72
N TYR A 70 -6.55 -12.66 -1.90
CA TYR A 70 -6.58 -12.78 -0.45
C TYR A 70 -7.07 -11.52 0.26
N GLN A 71 -7.13 -10.38 -0.44
CA GLN A 71 -7.66 -9.13 0.10
C GLN A 71 -9.12 -9.31 0.52
N GLY A 72 -9.54 -8.65 1.60
CA GLY A 72 -10.91 -8.72 2.09
C GLY A 72 -11.26 -9.99 2.87
N LYS A 73 -10.37 -11.00 2.92
CA LYS A 73 -10.56 -12.20 3.75
C LYS A 73 -10.09 -11.97 5.17
N SER A 74 -10.79 -12.53 6.15
CA SER A 74 -10.24 -12.61 7.51
C SER A 74 -9.06 -13.58 7.57
N TRP A 75 -8.19 -13.44 8.58
CA TRP A 75 -7.11 -14.40 8.80
C TRP A 75 -7.62 -15.82 9.02
N LEU A 76 -8.73 -15.99 9.74
CA LEU A 76 -9.34 -17.30 9.99
C LEU A 76 -9.94 -17.90 8.72
N ASP A 77 -10.63 -17.11 7.90
CA ASP A 77 -11.15 -17.56 6.60
C ASP A 77 -10.01 -17.95 5.66
N PHE A 78 -8.87 -17.26 5.75
CA PHE A 78 -7.72 -17.61 4.93
C PHE A 78 -7.05 -18.91 5.40
N LEU A 79 -6.94 -19.13 6.72
CA LEU A 79 -6.41 -20.37 7.30
C LEU A 79 -7.27 -21.60 6.94
N THR A 80 -8.59 -21.45 6.95
CA THR A 80 -9.54 -22.53 6.62
C THR A 80 -9.69 -22.69 5.10
N GLY A 81 -9.78 -21.60 4.35
CA GLY A 81 -10.18 -21.63 2.94
C GLY A 81 -9.08 -21.41 1.88
N GLY A 82 -7.84 -21.11 2.28
CA GLY A 82 -6.77 -20.72 1.34
C GLY A 82 -6.39 -21.80 0.31
N LYS A 83 -6.34 -21.43 -0.98
CA LYS A 83 -6.16 -22.36 -2.13
C LYS A 83 -4.94 -23.28 -2.01
N ARG A 84 -3.83 -22.83 -1.43
CA ARG A 84 -2.60 -23.62 -1.23
C ARG A 84 -2.32 -23.88 0.25
N MET A 85 -3.29 -23.64 1.12
CA MET A 85 -3.09 -23.69 2.56
C MET A 85 -2.82 -25.12 3.04
N GLN A 86 -3.56 -26.12 2.54
CA GLN A 86 -3.34 -27.53 2.87
C GLN A 86 -1.88 -27.99 2.70
N ARG A 87 -1.23 -27.63 1.58
CA ARG A 87 0.19 -27.95 1.35
C ARG A 87 1.11 -27.28 2.38
N ASN A 88 0.84 -26.03 2.73
CA ASN A 88 1.66 -25.29 3.69
C ASN A 88 1.41 -25.76 5.14
N LEU A 89 0.19 -26.20 5.46
CA LEU A 89 -0.15 -26.82 6.74
C LEU A 89 0.54 -28.16 6.91
N GLN A 90 0.60 -28.99 5.85
CA GLN A 90 1.41 -30.22 5.90
C GLN A 90 2.89 -29.89 6.13
N ALA A 91 3.44 -28.90 5.41
CA ALA A 91 4.82 -28.47 5.62
C ALA A 91 5.11 -27.95 7.04
N LEU A 92 4.13 -27.34 7.71
CA LEU A 92 4.23 -26.96 9.12
C LEU A 92 4.38 -28.21 10.01
N LEU A 93 3.58 -29.26 9.78
CA LEU A 93 3.66 -30.50 10.55
C LEU A 93 5.00 -31.20 10.33
N ASP A 94 5.46 -31.25 9.08
CA ASP A 94 6.71 -31.91 8.71
C ASP A 94 7.94 -31.15 9.25
N ASN A 95 7.89 -29.81 9.29
CA ASN A 95 8.99 -28.98 9.75
C ASN A 95 8.51 -27.69 10.45
N PRO A 96 8.13 -27.74 11.74
CA PRO A 96 7.71 -26.55 12.49
C PRO A 96 8.87 -25.57 12.73
N SER A 97 10.13 -26.04 12.71
CA SER A 97 11.30 -25.18 12.92
C SER A 97 11.46 -24.10 11.85
N TYR A 98 10.84 -24.29 10.67
CA TYR A 98 10.76 -23.32 9.57
C TYR A 98 10.33 -21.91 10.01
N TYR A 99 9.46 -21.81 11.02
CA TYR A 99 8.95 -20.54 11.55
C TYR A 99 9.72 -20.05 12.77
N LEU A 100 10.52 -20.89 13.40
CA LEU A 100 11.17 -20.62 14.69
C LEU A 100 12.62 -20.17 14.55
N GLN A 101 13.27 -20.53 13.44
CA GLN A 101 14.68 -20.25 13.19
C GLN A 101 14.85 -19.21 12.08
N PRO A 102 15.95 -18.43 12.12
CA PRO A 102 16.48 -17.78 10.94
C PRO A 102 16.86 -18.89 9.94
N THR A 103 16.21 -18.92 8.79
CA THR A 103 16.47 -19.89 7.73
C THR A 103 16.21 -19.22 6.40
N GLU A 104 17.11 -19.41 5.43
CA GLU A 104 16.91 -18.95 4.07
C GLU A 104 15.67 -19.63 3.46
N ARG A 105 14.70 -18.83 2.97
CA ARG A 105 13.43 -19.33 2.43
C ARG A 105 13.43 -19.25 0.92
N ARG A 106 13.11 -20.37 0.26
CA ARG A 106 12.93 -20.45 -1.19
C ARG A 106 11.52 -20.99 -1.52
N PRO A 107 10.65 -20.22 -2.19
CA PRO A 107 10.82 -18.80 -2.55
C PRO A 107 10.89 -17.91 -1.30
N ALA A 108 11.52 -16.73 -1.41
CA ALA A 108 11.57 -15.75 -0.34
C ALA A 108 10.14 -15.29 0.05
N ILE A 109 10.02 -14.64 1.21
CA ILE A 109 8.77 -13.98 1.61
C ILE A 109 9.07 -12.49 1.61
N HIS A 110 8.32 -11.73 0.82
CA HIS A 110 8.52 -10.30 0.69
C HIS A 110 7.47 -9.55 1.50
N TYR A 111 7.89 -8.49 2.17
CA TYR A 111 7.01 -7.57 2.87
C TYR A 111 7.26 -6.14 2.44
N ASN A 112 6.17 -5.40 2.28
CA ASN A 112 6.16 -3.98 1.96
C ASN A 112 5.67 -3.19 3.19
N THR A 113 6.25 -2.03 3.44
CA THR A 113 5.81 -1.11 4.48
C THR A 113 6.04 0.34 4.08
N LEU A 114 5.21 1.25 4.60
CA LEU A 114 5.36 2.69 4.45
C LEU A 114 5.96 3.36 5.70
N ASP A 115 5.74 2.74 6.86
CA ASP A 115 5.98 3.30 8.19
C ASP A 115 7.01 2.49 9.01
N GLY A 116 7.49 1.36 8.49
CA GLY A 116 8.36 0.42 9.22
C GLY A 116 7.62 -0.38 10.30
N LEU A 117 6.30 -0.24 10.39
CA LEU A 117 5.48 -0.82 11.45
C LEU A 117 4.31 -1.64 10.94
N SER A 118 3.72 -1.31 9.81
CA SER A 118 2.56 -1.97 9.22
C SER A 118 3.01 -2.63 7.93
N PHE A 119 2.95 -3.97 7.90
CA PHE A 119 3.50 -4.77 6.82
C PHE A 119 2.40 -5.34 5.94
N TYR A 120 2.68 -5.37 4.64
CA TYR A 120 1.85 -6.02 3.63
C TYR A 120 2.67 -7.14 3.01
N VAL A 121 2.08 -8.32 2.85
CA VAL A 121 2.75 -9.39 2.10
C VAL A 121 2.85 -8.95 0.64
N GLY A 122 4.07 -8.85 0.11
CA GLY A 122 4.34 -8.53 -1.29
C GLY A 122 4.27 -9.79 -2.15
N SER A 123 5.38 -10.13 -2.81
CA SER A 123 5.51 -11.38 -3.57
C SER A 123 5.74 -12.59 -2.67
N ASP A 124 5.03 -13.67 -2.98
CA ASP A 124 5.09 -14.95 -2.29
C ASP A 124 4.81 -14.90 -0.77
N GLY A 125 4.51 -16.05 -0.17
CA GLY A 125 4.47 -16.16 1.28
C GLY A 125 3.16 -15.88 1.99
N ASN A 126 2.10 -15.38 1.33
CA ASN A 126 0.78 -15.18 1.95
C ASN A 126 0.31 -16.31 2.89
N HIS A 127 0.33 -17.56 2.39
CA HIS A 127 -0.06 -18.73 3.19
C HIS A 127 0.90 -18.99 4.37
N ARG A 128 2.21 -18.81 4.15
CA ARG A 128 3.25 -18.99 5.18
C ARG A 128 3.14 -17.91 6.26
N THR A 129 2.82 -16.68 5.88
CA THR A 129 2.57 -15.57 6.82
C THR A 129 1.32 -15.81 7.65
N CYS A 130 0.23 -16.26 7.03
CA CYS A 130 -0.98 -16.65 7.75
C CYS A 130 -0.68 -17.74 8.79
N ILE A 131 0.00 -18.82 8.39
CA ILE A 131 0.43 -19.86 9.31
C ILE A 131 1.36 -19.30 10.40
N ALA A 132 2.35 -18.50 10.04
CA ALA A 132 3.29 -17.90 10.99
C ALA A 132 2.55 -17.09 12.07
N ARG A 133 1.52 -16.33 11.68
CA ARG A 133 0.72 -15.51 12.60
C ARG A 133 0.00 -16.37 13.65
N PHE A 134 -0.66 -17.45 13.26
CA PHE A 134 -1.32 -18.37 14.19
C PHE A 134 -0.33 -19.24 14.97
N PHE A 135 0.65 -19.83 14.29
CA PHE A 135 1.60 -20.75 14.91
C PHE A 135 2.48 -20.04 15.93
N LEU A 136 3.05 -18.88 15.59
CA LEU A 136 3.89 -18.13 16.54
C LEU A 136 3.08 -17.61 17.74
N ALA A 137 1.78 -17.35 17.57
CA ALA A 137 0.91 -17.04 18.70
C ALA A 137 0.80 -18.22 19.70
N GLU A 138 0.60 -19.45 19.23
CA GLU A 138 0.62 -20.65 20.10
C GLU A 138 1.99 -20.81 20.79
N GLN A 139 3.07 -20.40 20.12
CA GLN A 139 4.43 -20.47 20.66
C GLN A 139 4.84 -19.26 21.52
N GLN A 140 3.94 -18.29 21.74
CA GLN A 140 4.22 -17.02 22.44
C GLN A 140 5.42 -16.24 21.83
N LYS A 141 5.53 -16.29 20.50
CA LYS A 141 6.55 -15.57 19.72
C LYS A 141 5.87 -14.63 18.72
N SER A 142 6.62 -13.63 18.27
CA SER A 142 6.10 -12.64 17.31
C SER A 142 6.95 -12.50 16.05
N GLN A 143 8.21 -12.93 16.07
CA GLN A 143 9.16 -12.61 15.01
C GLN A 143 9.24 -13.70 13.96
N LEU A 144 9.16 -13.30 12.69
CA LEU A 144 9.57 -14.10 11.54
C LEU A 144 10.84 -13.48 10.96
N HIS A 145 11.93 -14.23 11.03
CA HIS A 145 13.28 -13.81 10.58
C HIS A 145 13.52 -14.19 9.12
N ASP A 146 14.63 -13.73 8.52
CA ASP A 146 15.05 -14.02 7.14
C ASP A 146 13.94 -13.86 6.09
N VAL A 147 13.38 -12.65 6.06
CA VAL A 147 12.39 -12.21 5.08
C VAL A 147 12.89 -11.01 4.31
N THR A 148 12.47 -10.86 3.07
CA THR A 148 12.81 -9.68 2.26
C THR A 148 11.91 -8.52 2.65
N LEU A 149 12.50 -7.36 2.92
CA LEU A 149 11.76 -6.16 3.30
C LEU A 149 11.92 -5.07 2.26
N ASN A 150 10.82 -4.40 1.93
CA ASN A 150 10.75 -3.14 1.21
C ASN A 150 10.13 -2.08 2.13
N HIS A 151 10.86 -1.04 2.47
CA HIS A 151 10.32 0.13 3.16
C HIS A 151 10.35 1.33 2.21
N TYR A 152 9.15 1.80 1.87
CA TYR A 152 8.91 2.93 0.99
C TYR A 152 8.60 4.16 1.84
N GLN A 153 9.54 5.08 1.99
CA GLN A 153 9.27 6.34 2.68
C GLN A 153 8.71 7.35 1.68
N VAL A 154 7.48 7.79 1.89
CA VAL A 154 6.78 8.70 0.97
C VAL A 154 6.66 10.09 1.57
N ASN A 155 6.80 11.12 0.73
CA ASN A 155 6.47 12.49 1.09
C ASN A 155 4.94 12.69 1.09
N ASP A 156 4.28 12.28 2.18
CA ASP A 156 2.83 12.43 2.34
C ASP A 156 2.36 13.89 2.35
N SER A 157 3.19 14.84 2.82
CA SER A 157 2.82 16.26 2.76
C SER A 157 2.78 16.76 1.32
N PHE A 158 3.75 16.40 0.50
CA PHE A 158 3.78 16.81 -0.89
C PHE A 158 2.67 16.12 -1.71
N TYR A 159 2.38 14.84 -1.48
CA TYR A 159 1.26 14.16 -2.13
C TYR A 159 -0.09 14.84 -1.80
N ARG A 160 -0.31 15.24 -0.54
CA ARG A 160 -1.53 15.98 -0.15
C ARG A 160 -1.60 17.36 -0.80
N LEU A 161 -0.49 18.10 -0.88
CA LEU A 161 -0.43 19.39 -1.57
C LEU A 161 -0.78 19.25 -3.04
N TYR A 162 -0.25 18.23 -3.71
CA TYR A 162 -0.58 17.90 -5.10
C TYR A 162 -2.08 17.66 -5.29
N GLY A 163 -2.70 16.85 -4.41
CA GLY A 163 -4.15 16.60 -4.45
C GLY A 163 -4.99 17.88 -4.27
N GLN A 164 -4.63 18.72 -3.30
CA GLN A 164 -5.29 20.00 -3.06
C GLN A 164 -5.17 20.94 -4.25
N LEU A 165 -3.97 21.02 -4.83
CA LEU A 165 -3.70 21.87 -5.98
C LEU A 165 -4.49 21.40 -7.22
N ARG A 166 -4.51 20.09 -7.51
CA ARG A 166 -5.32 19.52 -8.59
C ARG A 166 -6.79 19.87 -8.45
N GLN A 167 -7.32 19.71 -7.25
CA GLN A 167 -8.72 20.03 -6.97
C GLN A 167 -9.01 21.52 -7.19
N LEU A 168 -8.13 22.41 -6.73
CA LEU A 168 -8.31 23.84 -6.88
C LEU A 168 -8.26 24.29 -8.35
N LEU A 169 -7.28 23.78 -9.12
CA LEU A 169 -7.16 24.05 -10.55
C LEU A 169 -8.43 23.63 -11.31
N LEU A 170 -8.96 22.44 -10.98
CA LEU A 170 -10.20 21.94 -11.56
C LEU A 170 -11.41 22.82 -11.20
N LEU A 171 -11.57 23.19 -9.93
CA LEU A 171 -12.69 24.00 -9.45
C LEU A 171 -12.68 25.41 -10.04
N GLN A 172 -11.50 25.99 -10.27
CA GLN A 172 -11.36 27.32 -10.87
C GLN A 172 -11.34 27.27 -12.41
N GLY A 173 -11.36 26.08 -13.03
CA GLY A 173 -11.30 25.94 -14.48
C GLY A 173 -10.01 26.51 -15.09
N LEU A 174 -8.91 26.45 -14.34
CA LEU A 174 -7.63 26.98 -14.80
C LEU A 174 -7.04 26.06 -15.88
N PRO A 175 -6.53 26.62 -16.99
CA PRO A 175 -5.97 25.86 -18.11
C PRO A 175 -4.54 25.41 -17.77
N VAL A 176 -4.38 24.69 -16.67
CA VAL A 176 -3.10 24.23 -16.14
C VAL A 176 -3.15 22.73 -15.99
N GLN A 177 -2.09 22.06 -16.42
CA GLN A 177 -1.83 20.66 -16.09
C GLN A 177 -0.68 20.57 -15.11
N ILE A 178 -0.82 19.70 -14.11
CA ILE A 178 0.25 19.39 -13.17
C ILE A 178 0.50 17.90 -13.15
N HIS A 179 1.77 17.52 -13.23
CA HIS A 179 2.19 16.13 -13.12
C HIS A 179 3.38 15.99 -12.18
N PRO A 180 3.38 15.00 -11.28
CA PRO A 180 4.54 14.74 -10.45
C PRO A 180 5.60 14.01 -11.28
N GLU A 181 6.85 14.42 -11.11
CA GLU A 181 8.03 13.78 -11.67
C GLU A 181 8.96 13.38 -10.53
N ARG A 182 9.51 12.16 -10.61
CA ARG A 182 10.44 11.63 -9.62
C ARG A 182 11.77 11.31 -10.28
N VAL A 183 12.84 11.87 -9.74
CA VAL A 183 14.21 11.62 -10.17
C VAL A 183 14.97 10.91 -9.05
N GLN A 184 15.80 9.92 -9.41
CA GLN A 184 16.69 9.28 -8.45
C GLN A 184 17.92 10.16 -8.19
N LEU A 185 18.18 10.45 -6.93
CA LEU A 185 19.33 11.24 -6.49
C LEU A 185 20.56 10.36 -6.25
N GLY A 186 20.36 9.15 -5.73
CA GLY A 186 21.46 8.26 -5.42
C GLY A 186 21.02 6.87 -4.98
N ARG A 187 22.04 6.05 -4.70
CA ARG A 187 21.93 4.72 -4.12
C ARG A 187 23.10 4.50 -3.16
N GLU A 188 22.78 3.93 -2.01
CA GLU A 188 23.73 3.30 -1.10
C GLU A 188 23.45 1.80 -1.08
N ASP A 189 24.44 0.96 -1.36
CA ASP A 189 24.26 -0.49 -1.38
C ASP A 189 25.52 -1.28 -0.98
N THR A 190 25.27 -2.48 -0.46
CA THR A 190 26.27 -3.55 -0.34
C THR A 190 25.59 -4.89 -0.66
N ALA A 191 26.28 -6.01 -0.44
CA ALA A 191 25.61 -7.31 -0.46
C ALA A 191 24.44 -7.33 0.55
N GLY A 192 23.26 -7.75 0.09
CA GLY A 192 22.08 -8.01 0.93
C GLY A 192 21.21 -6.80 1.30
N TRP A 193 21.56 -5.56 0.97
CA TRP A 193 20.70 -4.39 1.17
C TRP A 193 20.99 -3.24 0.22
N LYS A 194 20.00 -2.36 0.03
CA LYS A 194 20.15 -1.06 -0.65
C LYS A 194 19.24 0.00 -0.05
N MET A 195 19.61 1.26 -0.23
CA MET A 195 18.77 2.43 -0.03
C MET A 195 18.84 3.30 -1.30
N ASP A 196 17.72 3.46 -1.99
CA ASP A 196 17.58 4.45 -3.06
C ASP A 196 17.00 5.75 -2.49
N THR A 197 17.52 6.90 -2.91
CA THR A 197 16.99 8.23 -2.54
C THR A 197 16.48 8.96 -3.78
N TYR A 198 15.39 9.71 -3.61
CA TYR A 198 14.67 10.34 -4.71
C TYR A 198 14.28 11.77 -4.36
N GLN A 199 14.09 12.57 -5.41
CA GLN A 199 13.46 13.87 -5.33
C GLN A 199 12.24 13.91 -6.23
N THR A 200 11.17 14.47 -5.70
CA THR A 200 9.94 14.74 -6.46
C THR A 200 9.86 16.22 -6.79
N THR A 201 9.39 16.54 -7.98
CA THR A 201 8.94 17.87 -8.39
C THR A 201 7.55 17.75 -9.01
N LEU A 202 6.82 18.87 -9.08
CA LEU A 202 5.61 19.01 -9.87
C LEU A 202 5.93 19.85 -11.09
N ASN A 203 5.78 19.27 -12.27
CA ASN A 203 5.83 20.04 -13.50
C ASN A 203 4.47 20.66 -13.72
N TRP A 204 4.48 21.98 -13.88
CA TRP A 204 3.34 22.84 -14.08
C TRP A 204 3.36 23.36 -15.49
N LEU A 205 2.38 22.95 -16.29
CA LEU A 205 2.22 23.35 -17.67
C LEU A 205 1.01 24.27 -17.81
N ASN A 206 1.24 25.51 -18.22
CA ASN A 206 0.18 26.43 -18.61
C ASN A 206 -0.24 26.14 -20.05
N LEU A 207 -1.45 25.60 -20.26
CA LEU A 207 -1.92 25.21 -21.58
C LEU A 207 -2.17 26.40 -22.52
N LYS A 208 -2.30 27.63 -22.00
CA LYS A 208 -2.48 28.82 -22.83
C LYS A 208 -1.15 29.38 -23.35
N THR A 209 -0.15 29.46 -22.47
CA THR A 209 1.17 30.03 -22.82
C THR A 209 2.17 28.98 -23.29
N GLN A 210 1.88 27.69 -23.05
CA GLN A 210 2.80 26.56 -23.22
C GLN A 210 4.06 26.67 -22.35
N GLU A 211 4.04 27.54 -21.34
CA GLU A 211 5.14 27.67 -20.37
C GLU A 211 5.08 26.51 -19.38
N GLU A 212 6.26 25.94 -19.12
CA GLU A 212 6.46 24.86 -18.17
C GLU A 212 7.44 25.30 -17.08
N ILE A 213 7.07 25.03 -15.83
CA ILE A 213 7.93 25.26 -14.66
C ILE A 213 7.92 24.03 -13.77
N SER A 214 9.05 23.71 -13.14
CA SER A 214 9.14 22.62 -12.17
C SER A 214 9.15 23.19 -10.76
N LEU A 215 8.25 22.70 -9.92
CA LEU A 215 8.02 23.19 -8.56
C LEU A 215 8.39 22.10 -7.54
N ASN A 216 9.23 22.45 -6.57
CA ASN A 216 9.41 21.61 -5.38
C ASN A 216 8.22 21.75 -4.41
N GLU A 217 8.27 21.05 -3.27
CA GLU A 217 7.18 21.10 -2.28
C GLU A 217 6.90 22.51 -1.73
N ALA A 218 7.95 23.28 -1.45
CA ALA A 218 7.81 24.64 -0.91
C ALA A 218 7.17 25.58 -1.94
N GLN A 219 7.68 25.55 -3.18
CA GLN A 219 7.14 26.35 -4.29
C GLN A 219 5.70 25.94 -4.62
N THR A 220 5.38 24.65 -4.55
CA THR A 220 4.00 24.16 -4.73
C THR A 220 3.06 24.71 -3.66
N ARG A 221 3.53 24.76 -2.41
CA ARG A 221 2.75 25.32 -1.30
C ARG A 221 2.49 26.81 -1.48
N GLU A 222 3.50 27.57 -1.90
CA GLU A 222 3.37 29.00 -2.23
C GLU A 222 2.34 29.20 -3.35
N GLN A 223 2.47 28.43 -4.44
CA GLN A 223 1.55 28.49 -5.57
C GLN A 223 0.10 28.18 -5.18
N LEU A 224 -0.11 27.20 -4.29
CA LEU A 224 -1.43 26.87 -3.75
C LEU A 224 -2.01 28.03 -2.93
N ILE A 225 -1.21 28.64 -2.04
CA ILE A 225 -1.62 29.78 -1.22
C ILE A 225 -2.02 30.96 -2.10
N ASP A 226 -1.25 31.26 -3.14
CA ASP A 226 -1.53 32.37 -4.04
C ASP A 226 -2.83 32.17 -4.83
N LEU A 227 -3.09 30.94 -5.31
CA LEU A 227 -4.36 30.60 -5.96
C LEU A 227 -5.57 30.66 -5.01
N MET A 228 -5.38 30.33 -3.73
CA MET A 228 -6.45 30.44 -2.74
C MET A 228 -6.76 31.90 -2.39
N ARG A 229 -5.74 32.76 -2.37
CA ARG A 229 -5.90 34.21 -2.14
C ARG A 229 -6.52 34.92 -3.33
N GLY A 230 -6.14 34.52 -4.55
CA GLY A 230 -6.64 35.05 -5.81
C GLY A 230 -8.04 34.56 -6.20
N LYS A 231 -9.03 34.56 -5.29
CA LYS A 231 -10.43 34.25 -5.64
C LYS A 231 -10.81 34.96 -6.96
N PRO A 232 -11.48 34.28 -7.91
CA PRO A 232 -11.85 34.91 -9.16
C PRO A 232 -12.74 36.12 -8.86
N SER A 233 -12.39 37.28 -9.42
CA SER A 233 -13.26 38.45 -9.40
C SER A 233 -14.64 38.05 -9.92
N GLU A 234 -15.69 38.66 -9.37
CA GLU A 234 -17.10 38.42 -9.71
C GLU A 234 -17.44 38.54 -11.21
N GLU A 235 -16.50 38.93 -12.06
CA GLU A 235 -16.59 38.99 -13.52
C GLU A 235 -16.79 37.62 -14.17
N GLN A 236 -16.23 36.54 -13.63
CA GLN A 236 -16.49 35.19 -14.17
C GLN A 236 -17.90 34.69 -13.79
N SER A 237 -18.53 35.26 -12.75
CA SER A 237 -19.89 34.86 -12.36
C SER A 237 -20.99 35.41 -13.28
N ARG A 238 -20.68 36.46 -14.05
CA ARG A 238 -21.64 37.08 -14.99
C ARG A 238 -21.71 36.35 -16.33
N GLY A 239 -20.67 35.62 -16.73
CA GLY A 239 -20.61 34.94 -18.03
C GLY A 239 -21.59 33.78 -18.18
N TRP A 240 -21.78 32.96 -17.14
CA TRP A 240 -22.68 31.79 -17.20
C TRP A 240 -24.16 32.18 -17.05
N LYS A 241 -24.49 33.18 -16.21
CA LYS A 241 -25.85 33.72 -16.12
C LYS A 241 -26.30 34.40 -17.41
N THR A 242 -25.38 34.96 -18.20
CA THR A 242 -25.68 35.56 -19.50
C THR A 242 -25.84 34.49 -20.60
N LYS A 243 -25.06 33.40 -20.56
CA LYS A 243 -25.24 32.25 -21.46
C LYS A 243 -26.54 31.47 -21.20
N LEU A 244 -27.01 31.38 -19.95
CA LEU A 244 -28.30 30.74 -19.65
C LEU A 244 -29.51 31.57 -20.10
N LYS A 245 -29.44 32.92 -20.10
CA LYS A 245 -30.53 33.75 -20.64
C LYS A 245 -30.72 33.60 -22.15
N TRP A 246 -29.64 33.35 -22.90
CA TRP A 246 -29.70 33.11 -24.34
C TRP A 246 -30.29 31.73 -24.72
N LEU A 247 -30.24 30.75 -23.82
CA LEU A 247 -30.78 29.40 -24.05
C LEU A 247 -32.27 29.25 -23.68
N ILE A 248 -32.87 30.24 -22.99
CA ILE A 248 -34.27 30.20 -22.54
C ILE A 248 -35.13 31.22 -23.32
N SER A 249 -34.52 32.04 -24.18
CA SER A 249 -35.20 33.11 -24.94
C SER A 249 -35.18 32.89 -26.47
N GLY A 250 -34.86 31.69 -26.94
CA GLY A 250 -34.81 31.32 -28.36
C GLY A 250 -35.69 30.11 -28.65
#